data_AF-A0A7Z9K4Z5-F1
#
_entry.id   AF-A0A7Z9K4Z5-F1
#
_cell.length_a   1.000
_cell.length_b   1.000
_cell.length_c   1.000
_cell.angle_alpha   90.00
_cell.angle_beta   90.00
_cell.angle_gamma   90.00
#
_symmetry.space_group_name_H-M   'P 1'
#
loop_
_entity.id
_entity.type
_entity.pdbx_description
1 polymer ?
#
loop_
_entity_poly.entity_id
_entity_poly.type
_entity_poly.pdbx_seq_one_letter_code
_entity_poly.pdbx_strand_id
1 'polypeptide(L)'
;MSYVLLVLSKMKFLRGTPCDLFGYHRDRKIERQLLGDYEKLLLEVMGSLSPANMEIAVALTSLPQDIRGYGHVKNQSIFKFQQNQDKLSSEYFGQSNVMEAAE
;
A
#
# COMPACT_ATOMS: atom_id res chain seq x y z
N MET A 1 -24.95 -17.81 -21.02
CA MET A 1 -23.67 -17.15 -20.67
C MET A 1 -23.39 -17.00 -19.16
N SER A 2 -24.34 -17.27 -18.25
CA SER A 2 -24.09 -17.12 -16.80
C SER A 2 -23.25 -18.24 -16.15
N TYR A 3 -23.21 -19.43 -16.77
CA TYR A 3 -22.57 -20.62 -16.17
C TYR A 3 -21.05 -20.50 -15.99
N VAL A 4 -20.36 -19.75 -16.85
CA VAL A 4 -18.89 -19.57 -16.76
C VAL A 4 -18.51 -18.81 -15.49
N LEU A 5 -19.20 -17.73 -15.17
CA LEU A 5 -18.95 -16.94 -13.95
C LEU A 5 -19.29 -17.74 -12.69
N LEU A 6 -20.32 -18.59 -12.75
CA LEU A 6 -20.68 -19.50 -11.64
C LEU A 6 -19.57 -20.53 -11.38
N VAL A 7 -18.99 -21.14 -12.41
CA VAL A 7 -17.85 -22.06 -12.25
C VAL A 7 -16.62 -21.33 -11.70
N LEU A 8 -16.28 -20.16 -12.25
CA LEU A 8 -15.15 -19.35 -11.76
C LEU A 8 -15.33 -18.92 -10.30
N SER A 9 -16.57 -18.65 -9.85
CA SER A 9 -16.85 -18.28 -8.46
C SER A 9 -16.50 -19.40 -7.46
N LYS A 10 -16.65 -20.67 -7.86
CA LYS A 10 -16.29 -21.83 -7.03
C LYS A 10 -14.77 -21.98 -6.90
N MET A 11 -14.00 -21.43 -7.83
CA MET A 11 -12.53 -21.48 -7.84
C MET A 11 -11.89 -20.35 -7.01
N LYS A 12 -12.67 -19.59 -6.23
CA LYS A 12 -12.16 -18.50 -5.38
C LYS A 12 -11.08 -18.93 -4.38
N PHE A 13 -11.07 -20.21 -3.98
CA PHE A 13 -10.06 -20.76 -3.07
C PHE A 13 -8.65 -20.80 -3.68
N LEU A 14 -8.53 -20.73 -5.02
CA LEU A 14 -7.23 -20.65 -5.68
C LEU A 14 -6.56 -19.29 -5.50
N ARG A 15 -7.30 -18.24 -5.11
CA ARG A 15 -6.74 -16.89 -4.94
C ARG A 15 -5.66 -16.91 -3.88
N GLY A 16 -4.51 -16.31 -4.18
CA GLY A 16 -3.35 -16.29 -3.28
C GLY A 16 -2.55 -17.60 -3.25
N THR A 17 -2.95 -18.63 -3.99
CA THR A 17 -2.15 -19.85 -4.19
C THR A 17 -1.28 -19.73 -5.45
N PRO A 18 -0.27 -20.60 -5.63
CA PRO A 18 0.46 -20.67 -6.90
C PRO A 18 -0.43 -20.98 -8.12
N CYS A 19 -1.59 -21.60 -7.92
CA CYS A 19 -2.57 -21.86 -8.98
C CYS A 19 -3.46 -20.65 -9.31
N ASP A 20 -3.19 -19.48 -8.74
CA ASP A 20 -3.89 -18.22 -9.04
C ASP A 20 -3.41 -17.61 -10.37
N LEU A 21 -3.99 -18.06 -11.49
CA LEU A 21 -3.67 -17.52 -12.81
C LEU A 21 -3.84 -15.99 -12.88
N PHE A 22 -4.85 -15.45 -12.18
CA PHE A 22 -5.07 -14.01 -12.17
C PHE A 22 -4.03 -13.25 -11.33
N GLY A 23 -3.46 -13.92 -10.32
CA GLY A 23 -2.38 -13.40 -9.49
C GLY A 23 -1.09 -13.11 -10.25
N TYR A 24 -0.88 -13.71 -11.43
CA TYR A 24 0.27 -13.45 -12.28
C TYR A 24 0.15 -12.18 -13.13
N HIS A 25 -1.05 -11.58 -13.24
CA HIS A 25 -1.22 -10.31 -13.94
C HIS A 25 -0.40 -9.21 -13.27
N ARG A 26 0.19 -8.34 -14.09
CA ARG A 26 1.02 -7.20 -13.65
C ARG A 26 0.34 -6.38 -12.55
N ASP A 27 -0.92 -5.99 -12.76
CA ASP A 27 -1.65 -5.16 -11.81
C ASP A 27 -1.83 -5.86 -10.44
N ARG A 28 -2.04 -7.18 -10.44
CA ARG A 28 -2.18 -7.98 -9.20
C ARG A 28 -0.87 -8.15 -8.45
N LYS A 29 0.24 -8.31 -9.17
CA LYS A 29 1.58 -8.32 -8.55
C LYS A 29 1.88 -6.99 -7.86
N ILE A 30 1.60 -5.87 -8.54
CA ILE A 30 1.80 -4.53 -7.98
C ILE A 30 0.91 -4.30 -6.76
N GLU A 31 -0.38 -4.69 -6.80
CA GLU A 31 -1.27 -4.57 -5.62
C GLU A 31 -0.74 -5.32 -4.40
N ARG A 32 -0.27 -6.57 -4.58
CA ARG A 32 0.26 -7.36 -3.47
C ARG A 32 1.54 -6.77 -2.90
N GLN A 33 2.40 -6.25 -3.77
CA GLN A 33 3.60 -5.55 -3.34
C GLN A 33 3.23 -4.31 -2.53
N LEU A 34 2.34 -3.45 -3.03
CA LEU A 34 1.88 -2.25 -2.33
C LEU A 34 1.26 -2.56 -0.97
N LEU A 35 0.52 -3.67 -0.85
CA LEU A 35 -0.03 -4.12 0.44
C LEU A 35 1.09 -4.48 1.42
N GLY A 36 2.07 -5.29 0.99
CA GLY A 36 3.19 -5.69 1.85
C GLY A 36 4.09 -4.50 2.23
N ASP A 37 4.28 -3.55 1.32
CA ASP A 37 5.04 -2.32 1.61
C ASP A 37 4.29 -1.43 2.61
N TYR A 38 2.96 -1.37 2.52
CA TYR A 38 2.13 -0.65 3.49
C TYR A 38 2.15 -1.30 4.88
N GLU A 39 2.08 -2.63 4.96
CA GLU A 39 2.18 -3.35 6.24
C GLU A 39 3.52 -3.07 6.93
N LYS A 40 4.63 -3.04 6.18
CA LYS A 40 5.95 -2.67 6.72
C LYS A 40 5.98 -1.23 7.21
N LEU A 41 5.46 -0.31 6.41
CA LEU A 41 5.35 1.11 6.78
C LEU A 41 4.58 1.29 8.09
N LEU A 42 3.47 0.57 8.28
CA LEU A 42 2.71 0.62 9.52
C LEU A 42 3.52 0.14 10.73
N LEU A 43 4.30 -0.93 10.58
CA LEU A 43 5.19 -1.41 11.65
C LEU A 43 6.27 -0.38 12.00
N GLU A 44 6.86 0.28 11.01
CA GLU A 44 7.86 1.33 11.21
C GLU A 44 7.28 2.56 11.92
N VAL A 45 6.11 3.03 11.46
CA VAL A 45 5.40 4.16 12.07
C VAL A 45 5.00 3.82 13.51
N MET A 46 4.48 2.62 13.77
CA MET A 46 4.13 2.19 15.12
C MET A 46 5.33 2.15 16.07
N GLY A 47 6.53 1.84 15.57
CA GLY A 47 7.75 1.79 16.38
C GLY A 47 8.32 3.16 16.75
N SER A 48 7.95 4.22 16.02
CA SER A 48 8.51 5.58 16.16
C SER A 48 7.45 6.66 16.39
N LEU A 49 6.20 6.26 16.66
CA LEU A 49 5.08 7.17 16.83
C LEU A 49 5.22 8.01 18.11
N SER A 50 5.10 9.32 17.98
CA SER A 50 5.13 10.28 19.08
C SER A 50 4.06 11.36 18.88
N PRO A 51 3.70 12.12 19.93
CA PRO A 51 2.76 13.23 19.78
C PRO A 51 3.22 14.31 18.78
N ALA A 52 4.53 14.48 18.59
CA ALA A 52 5.08 15.50 17.70
C ALA A 52 5.06 15.09 16.22
N ASN A 53 5.08 13.79 15.90
CA ASN A 53 5.03 13.29 14.52
C ASN A 53 3.66 12.69 14.13
N MET A 54 2.68 12.77 15.03
CA MET A 54 1.35 12.17 14.87
C MET A 54 0.62 12.65 13.60
N GLU A 55 0.66 13.94 13.29
CA GLU A 55 -0.03 14.49 12.11
C GLU A 55 0.54 13.92 10.81
N ILE A 56 1.87 13.80 10.73
CA ILE A 56 2.57 13.26 9.57
C ILE A 56 2.36 11.75 9.47
N ALA A 57 2.36 11.02 10.59
CA ALA A 57 2.02 9.60 10.62
C ALA A 57 0.63 9.34 10.03
N VAL A 58 -0.37 10.14 10.42
CA VAL A 58 -1.74 10.04 9.89
C VAL A 58 -1.76 10.35 8.40
N ALA A 59 -1.11 11.43 7.97
CA ALA A 59 -1.03 11.79 6.55
C ALA A 59 -0.40 10.67 5.72
N LEU A 60 0.76 10.15 6.15
CA LEU A 60 1.52 9.10 5.48
C LEU A 60 0.72 7.78 5.38
N THR A 61 0.07 7.37 6.47
CA THR A 61 -0.72 6.13 6.51
C THR A 61 -2.06 6.23 5.78
N SER A 62 -2.55 7.45 5.51
CA SER A 62 -3.78 7.69 4.74
C SER A 62 -3.58 7.65 3.22
N LEU A 63 -2.35 7.86 2.72
CA LEU A 63 -2.03 7.90 1.29
C LEU A 63 -2.55 6.73 0.43
N PRO A 64 -2.53 5.46 0.89
CA PRO A 64 -2.99 4.35 0.05
C PRO A 64 -4.45 4.47 -0.42
N GLN A 65 -5.28 5.25 0.29
CA GLN A 65 -6.68 5.49 -0.07
C GLN A 65 -6.87 6.24 -1.39
N ASP A 66 -5.81 6.90 -1.87
CA ASP A 66 -5.79 7.64 -3.13
C ASP A 66 -5.58 6.73 -4.34
N ILE A 67 -5.15 5.47 -4.13
CA ILE A 67 -4.93 4.49 -5.20
C ILE A 67 -6.27 3.98 -5.72
N ARG A 68 -6.75 4.54 -6.84
CA ARG A 68 -8.07 4.23 -7.42
C ARG A 68 -8.04 4.03 -8.93
N GLY A 69 -9.11 3.41 -9.45
CA GLY A 69 -9.32 3.19 -10.88
C GLY A 69 -8.69 1.90 -11.42
N TYR A 70 -8.65 1.76 -12.75
CA TYR A 70 -8.17 0.58 -13.45
C TYR A 70 -7.18 0.94 -14.57
N GLY A 71 -6.28 0.01 -14.89
CA GLY A 71 -5.30 0.16 -15.97
C GLY A 71 -4.49 1.47 -15.88
N HIS A 72 -4.51 2.26 -16.94
CA HIS A 72 -3.80 3.54 -17.03
C HIS A 72 -4.13 4.55 -15.91
N VAL A 73 -5.40 4.68 -15.51
CA VAL A 73 -5.81 5.58 -14.42
C VAL A 73 -5.15 5.16 -13.10
N LYS A 74 -5.14 3.85 -12.84
CA LYS A 74 -4.52 3.29 -11.65
C LYS A 74 -3.01 3.50 -11.66
N ASN A 75 -2.34 3.33 -12.81
CA ASN A 75 -0.91 3.56 -12.94
C ASN A 75 -0.53 5.01 -12.63
N GLN A 76 -1.31 5.98 -13.11
CA GLN A 76 -1.09 7.41 -12.79
C GLN A 76 -1.32 7.69 -11.30
N SER A 77 -2.34 7.07 -10.72
CA SER A 77 -2.64 7.19 -9.29
C SER A 77 -1.52 6.60 -8.41
N ILE A 78 -0.97 5.45 -8.79
CA ILE A 78 0.22 4.85 -8.13
C ILE A 78 1.43 5.77 -8.22
N PHE A 79 1.67 6.40 -9.38
CA PHE A 79 2.78 7.33 -9.56
C PHE A 79 2.66 8.56 -8.64
N LYS A 80 1.45 9.11 -8.47
CA LYS A 80 1.18 10.20 -7.53
C LYS A 80 1.35 9.75 -6.08
N PHE A 81 0.85 8.56 -5.75
CA PHE A 81 1.03 7.94 -4.44
C PHE A 81 2.51 7.85 -4.07
N GLN A 82 3.35 7.33 -4.97
CA GLN A 82 4.80 7.19 -4.74
C GLN A 82 5.47 8.54 -4.45
N GLN A 83 5.17 9.58 -5.24
CA GLN A 83 5.71 10.93 -4.99
C GLN A 83 5.33 11.48 -3.62
N ASN A 84 4.05 11.33 -3.23
CA ASN A 84 3.57 11.81 -1.95
C ASN A 84 4.15 10.98 -0.79
N GLN A 85 4.31 9.68 -0.99
CA GLN A 85 4.90 8.78 -0.02
C GLN A 85 6.37 9.11 0.23
N ASP A 86 7.16 9.31 -0.83
CA ASP A 86 8.57 9.69 -0.72
C ASP A 86 8.72 11.02 0.03
N LYS A 87 7.88 12.00 -0.29
CA LYS A 87 7.86 13.28 0.41
C LYS A 87 7.56 13.13 1.90
N LEU A 88 6.43 12.50 2.24
CA LEU A 88 5.98 12.39 3.64
C LEU A 88 6.85 11.45 4.47
N SER A 89 7.39 10.38 3.89
CA SER A 89 8.32 9.50 4.58
C SER A 89 9.62 10.22 4.93
N SER A 90 10.18 11.02 4.01
CA SER A 90 11.38 11.81 4.29
C SER A 90 11.17 12.82 5.43
N GLU A 91 9.97 13.43 5.49
CA GLU A 91 9.59 14.36 6.55
C GLU A 91 9.41 13.63 7.90
N TYR A 92 8.73 12.49 7.88
CA TYR A 92 8.45 11.68 9.08
C TYR A 92 9.72 11.15 9.73
N PHE A 93 10.56 10.45 8.96
CA PHE A 93 11.80 9.86 9.48
C PHE A 93 12.86 10.94 9.79
N GLY A 94 12.78 12.09 9.12
CA GLY A 94 13.57 13.26 9.48
C GLY A 94 13.24 13.79 10.88
N GLN A 95 11.94 13.88 11.24
CA GLN A 95 11.52 14.36 12.56
C GLN A 95 11.77 13.33 13.68
N SER A 96 11.57 12.04 13.40
CA SER A 96 11.83 10.97 14.38
C SER A 96 13.28 11.00 14.88
N ASN A 97 14.25 11.12 13.97
CA ASN A 97 15.68 11.16 14.33
C ASN A 97 16.05 12.40 15.17
N VAL A 98 15.36 13.52 14.99
CA VAL A 98 15.62 14.74 15.78
C VAL A 98 15.10 14.58 17.22
N MET A 99 14.00 13.87 17.42
CA MET A 99 13.48 13.59 18.76
C MET A 99 14.31 12.55 19.51
N GLU A 100 14.75 11.48 18.83
CA GLU A 100 15.61 10.46 19.44
C GLU A 100 16.99 11.00 19.83
N ALA A 101 17.50 12.02 19.13
CA ALA A 101 18.75 12.70 19.49
C ALA A 101 18.59 13.77 20.59
N ALA A 102 17.35 14.11 20.97
CA ALA A 102 17.04 15.11 21.99
C ALA A 102 16.69 14.50 23.36
N GLU A 103 16.47 13.19 23.43
CA GLU A 103 16.43 12.38 24.67
C GLU A 103 17.83 11.86 25.03
#